data_AF-U3AS04-F1
#
_entry.id   AF-U3AS04-F1
#
_cell.length_a   1.000
_cell.length_b   1.000
_cell.length_c   1.000
_cell.angle_alpha   90.00
_cell.angle_beta   90.00
_cell.angle_gamma   90.00
#
_symmetry.space_group_name_H-M   'P 1'
#
loop_
_entity.id
_entity.type
_entity.pdbx_description
1 polymer ?
#
loop_
_entity_poly.entity_id
_entity_poly.type
_entity_poly.pdbx_seq_one_letter_code
_entity_poly.pdbx_strand_id
1 'polypeptide(L)'
;MNAILRLSLPLTLWLAAFSAIYGLHGLLCSSRWAAVAPELPGRVLLVGATIAALALQALLLAFLRSPRWPQPDAAIRRVSMVLAVAALVGTAWTLIPALAMSHCL
;
A
#
# COMPACT_ATOMS: atom_id res chain seq x y z
N MET A 1 13.75 5.31 20.04
CA MET A 1 13.47 5.70 18.63
C MET A 1 12.81 4.57 17.82
N ASN A 2 13.28 3.32 17.88
CA ASN A 2 12.67 2.18 17.17
C ASN A 2 11.17 1.95 17.44
N ALA A 3 10.69 2.29 18.64
CA ALA A 3 9.27 2.16 18.99
C ALA A 3 8.36 3.06 18.14
N ILE A 4 8.71 4.35 17.99
CA ILE A 4 7.93 5.32 17.21
C ILE A 4 7.88 4.87 15.75
N LEU A 5 9.04 4.48 15.20
CA LEU A 5 9.12 4.00 13.83
C LEU A 5 8.26 2.74 13.64
N ARG A 6 8.34 1.75 14.54
CA ARG A 6 7.51 0.53 14.46
C ARG A 6 6.00 0.79 14.51
N LEU A 7 5.58 1.82 15.23
CA LEU A 7 4.16 2.21 15.35
C LEU A 7 3.69 3.01 14.14
N SER A 8 4.49 3.95 13.63
CA SER A 8 4.06 4.83 12.54
C SER A 8 4.21 4.19 11.16
N LEU A 9 5.23 3.36 10.95
CA LEU A 9 5.60 2.85 9.62
C LEU A 9 4.49 2.08 8.89
N PRO A 10 3.68 1.21 9.55
CA PRO A 10 2.61 0.50 8.84
C PRO A 10 1.53 1.44 8.28
N LEU A 11 1.11 2.42 9.09
CA LEU A 11 0.08 3.39 8.72
C LEU A 11 0.60 4.38 7.67
N THR A 12 1.83 4.86 7.80
CA THR A 12 2.41 5.79 6.82
C THR A 12 2.63 5.10 5.47
N LEU A 13 3.09 3.84 5.48
CA LEU A 13 3.23 3.05 4.27
C LEU A 13 1.88 2.83 3.58
N TRP A 14 0.83 2.56 4.36
CA TRP A 14 -0.52 2.42 3.84
C TRP A 14 -1.01 3.72 3.19
N LEU A 15 -0.85 4.84 3.88
CA LEU A 15 -1.28 6.15 3.40
C LEU A 15 -0.53 6.56 2.11
N ALA A 16 0.78 6.29 2.07
CA ALA A 16 1.60 6.56 0.89
C ALA A 16 1.16 5.71 -0.31
N ALA A 17 0.95 4.41 -0.11
CA ALA A 17 0.47 3.51 -1.15
C ALA A 17 -0.93 3.90 -1.66
N PHE A 18 -1.84 4.23 -0.74
CA PHE A 18 -3.19 4.71 -1.06
C PHE A 18 -3.13 5.98 -1.93
N SER A 19 -2.37 6.99 -1.48
CA SER A 19 -2.21 8.26 -2.20
C SER A 19 -1.60 8.06 -3.58
N ALA A 20 -0.57 7.22 -3.68
CA ALA A 20 0.09 6.94 -4.95
C ALA A 20 -0.85 6.26 -5.95
N ILE A 21 -1.63 5.27 -5.52
CA ILE A 21 -2.50 4.50 -6.41
C ILE A 21 -3.73 5.31 -6.83
N TYR A 22 -4.34 6.06 -5.91
CA TYR A 22 -5.44 6.97 -6.27
C TYR A 22 -4.99 8.13 -7.14
N GLY A 23 -3.80 8.69 -6.88
CA GLY A 23 -3.20 9.70 -7.74
C GLY A 23 -2.91 9.16 -9.14
N LEU A 24 -2.34 7.94 -9.23
CA LEU A 24 -2.15 7.25 -10.49
C LEU A 24 -3.47 7.01 -11.22
N HIS A 25 -4.51 6.55 -10.51
CA HIS A 25 -5.84 6.36 -11.08
C HIS A 25 -6.39 7.65 -11.70
N GLY A 26 -6.27 8.78 -10.97
CA GLY A 26 -6.69 10.09 -11.48
C GLY A 26 -5.92 10.53 -12.73
N LEU A 27 -4.62 10.23 -12.80
CA LEU A 27 -3.80 10.51 -13.98
C LEU A 27 -4.23 9.65 -15.18
N LEU A 28 -4.51 8.37 -14.96
CA LEU A 28 -4.93 7.42 -15.99
C LEU A 28 -6.29 7.78 -16.61
N CYS A 29 -7.18 8.43 -15.85
CA CYS A 29 -8.45 8.94 -16.39
C CYS A 29 -8.35 10.31 -17.05
N SER A 30 -7.19 10.96 -17.00
CA SER A 30 -6.99 12.20 -17.73
C SER A 30 -6.73 11.91 -19.22
N SER A 31 -7.24 12.78 -20.09
CA SER A 31 -6.94 12.74 -21.54
C SER A 31 -5.44 12.89 -21.86
N ARG A 32 -4.64 13.34 -20.88
CA ARG A 32 -3.19 13.54 -21.01
C ARG A 32 -2.40 12.24 -20.92
N TRP A 33 -2.96 11.16 -20.33
CA TRP A 33 -2.24 9.89 -20.20
C TRP A 33 -1.86 9.29 -21.55
N ALA A 34 -2.79 9.32 -22.51
CA ALA A 34 -2.58 8.79 -23.85
C ALA A 34 -1.41 9.48 -24.60
N ALA A 35 -1.09 10.73 -24.25
CA ALA A 35 0.04 11.46 -24.82
C ALA A 35 1.40 11.07 -24.21
N VAL A 36 1.41 10.53 -22.99
CA VAL A 36 2.64 10.21 -22.24
C VAL A 36 3.01 8.74 -22.39
N ALA A 37 2.03 7.84 -22.42
CA ALA A 37 2.27 6.40 -22.45
C ALA A 37 1.18 5.66 -23.27
N PRO A 38 1.17 5.83 -24.61
CA PRO A 38 0.13 5.26 -25.48
C PRO A 38 0.14 3.72 -25.49
N GLU A 39 1.32 3.12 -25.35
CA GLU A 39 1.52 1.66 -25.44
C GLU A 39 1.23 0.92 -24.12
N LEU A 40 1.07 1.64 -23.01
CA LEU A 40 0.92 1.06 -21.67
C LEU A 40 -0.56 1.10 -21.25
N PRO A 41 -1.25 -0.06 -21.20
CA PRO A 41 -2.61 -0.11 -20.70
C PRO A 41 -2.63 0.31 -19.23
N GLY A 42 -3.28 1.44 -18.93
CA GLY A 42 -3.33 2.01 -17.57
C GLY A 42 -3.82 1.03 -16.51
N ARG A 43 -4.70 0.09 -16.90
CA ARG A 43 -5.16 -1.00 -16.04
C ARG A 43 -4.04 -1.92 -15.59
N VAL A 44 -3.10 -2.29 -16.47
CA VAL A 44 -1.95 -3.14 -16.10
C VAL A 44 -1.05 -2.41 -15.12
N LEU A 45 -0.85 -1.10 -15.31
CA LEU A 45 -0.06 -0.29 -14.39
C LEU A 45 -0.73 -0.19 -13.00
N LEU A 46 -2.05 0.00 -12.93
CA LEU A 46 -2.80 -0.02 -11.66
C LEU A 46 -2.75 -1.38 -10.97
N VAL A 47 -2.89 -2.47 -11.72
CA VAL A 47 -2.77 -3.83 -11.18
C VAL A 47 -1.36 -4.04 -10.62
N GLY A 48 -0.32 -3.67 -11.37
CA GLY A 48 1.07 -3.76 -10.94
C GLY A 48 1.35 -2.95 -9.69
N ALA A 49 0.91 -1.70 -9.63
CA ALA A 49 1.05 -0.82 -8.47
C ALA A 49 0.31 -1.40 -7.24
N THR A 50 -0.86 -1.99 -7.44
CA THR A 50 -1.64 -2.62 -6.38
C THR A 50 -0.94 -3.85 -5.80
N ILE A 51 -0.42 -4.72 -6.67
CA ILE A 51 0.36 -5.90 -6.25
C ILE A 51 1.61 -5.45 -5.49
N ALA A 52 2.31 -4.43 -5.99
CA ALA A 52 3.50 -3.89 -5.33
C ALA A 52 3.18 -3.33 -3.92
N ALA A 53 2.07 -2.60 -3.76
CA ALA A 53 1.63 -2.10 -2.47
C ALA A 53 1.31 -3.23 -1.47
N LEU A 54 0.57 -4.25 -1.91
CA LEU A 54 0.28 -5.43 -1.08
C LEU A 54 1.55 -6.18 -0.68
N ALA A 55 2.47 -6.38 -1.64
CA ALA A 55 3.75 -7.04 -1.38
C ALA A 55 4.58 -6.25 -0.35
N LEU A 56 4.62 -4.92 -0.45
CA LEU A 56 5.37 -4.08 0.47
C LEU A 56 4.80 -4.12 1.89
N GLN A 57 3.47 -4.12 2.04
CA GLN A 57 2.79 -4.31 3.33
C GLN A 57 3.07 -5.70 3.93
N ALA A 58 3.03 -6.76 3.10
CA ALA A 58 3.32 -8.11 3.53
C ALA A 58 4.78 -8.28 3.97
N LEU A 59 5.73 -7.70 3.22
CA LEU A 59 7.15 -7.67 3.57
C LEU A 59 7.38 -6.92 4.88
N LEU A 60 6.70 -5.79 5.09
CA LEU A 60 6.77 -5.06 6.35
C LEU A 60 6.27 -5.91 7.53
N LEU A 61 5.13 -6.60 7.38
CA LEU A 61 4.61 -7.49 8.41
C LEU A 61 5.57 -8.64 8.72
N ALA A 62 6.15 -9.25 7.69
CA ALA A 62 7.17 -10.29 7.84
C ALA A 62 8.42 -9.76 8.57
N PHE A 63 8.84 -8.54 8.26
CA PHE A 63 9.97 -7.88 8.90
C PHE A 63 9.70 -7.56 10.38
N LEU A 64 8.50 -7.10 10.72
CA LEU A 64 8.08 -6.84 12.09
C LEU A 64 8.00 -8.12 12.95
N ARG A 65 7.70 -9.26 12.31
CA ARG A 65 7.67 -10.60 12.93
C ARG A 65 9.06 -11.23 13.05
N SER A 66 10.04 -10.76 12.29
CA SER A 66 11.39 -11.31 12.26
C SER A 66 12.10 -11.16 13.61
N PRO A 67 12.82 -12.19 14.08
CA PRO A 67 13.64 -12.10 15.28
C PRO A 67 14.80 -11.11 15.13
N ARG A 68 15.12 -10.67 13.90
CA ARG A 68 16.16 -9.66 13.62
C ARG A 68 15.82 -8.26 14.12
N TRP A 69 14.54 -7.98 14.42
CA TRP A 69 14.12 -6.71 14.98
C TRP A 69 13.46 -6.90 16.34
N PRO A 70 14.21 -7.28 17.39
CA PRO A 70 13.64 -7.51 18.71
C PRO A 70 13.06 -6.21 19.27
N GLN A 71 11.83 -6.28 19.80
CA GLN A 71 11.22 -5.20 20.56
C GLN A 71 11.01 -5.69 22.00
N PRO A 72 11.64 -5.07 23.02
CA PRO A 72 11.56 -5.52 24.40
C PRO A 72 10.13 -5.42 24.96
N ASP A 73 9.38 -4.43 24.50
CA ASP A 73 8.02 -4.15 24.93
C ASP A 73 7.00 -5.00 24.15
N ALA A 74 6.33 -5.92 24.86
CA ALA A 74 5.31 -6.79 24.32
C ALA A 74 4.06 -6.03 23.84
N ALA A 75 3.70 -4.90 24.47
CA ALA A 75 2.58 -4.08 24.07
C ALA A 75 2.87 -3.38 22.74
N ILE A 76 4.04 -2.75 22.61
CA ILE A 76 4.43 -2.08 21.36
C ILE A 76 4.51 -3.09 20.21
N ARG A 77 5.03 -4.29 20.47
CA ARG A 77 5.06 -5.37 19.46
C ARG A 77 3.65 -5.75 19.01
N ARG A 78 2.71 -5.90 19.95
CA ARG A 78 1.32 -6.27 19.65
C ARG A 78 0.61 -5.17 18.86
N VAL A 79 0.73 -3.91 19.28
CA VAL A 79 0.13 -2.76 18.57
C VAL A 79 0.71 -2.64 17.16
N SER A 80 2.03 -2.72 17.00
CA SER A 80 2.66 -2.64 15.66
C SER A 80 2.17 -3.75 14.71
N MET A 81 1.96 -4.98 15.24
CA MET A 81 1.41 -6.09 14.45
C MET A 81 -0.04 -5.85 14.05
N VAL A 82 -0.87 -5.36 14.97
CA VAL A 82 -2.27 -5.01 14.68
C VAL A 82 -2.33 -3.91 13.61
N LEU A 83 -1.49 -2.87 13.72
CA LEU A 83 -1.41 -1.80 12.74
C LEU A 83 -0.96 -2.30 11.36
N ALA A 84 0.01 -3.21 11.30
CA ALA A 84 0.46 -3.81 10.04
C ALA A 84 -0.60 -4.71 9.39
N VAL A 85 -1.35 -5.48 10.17
CA VAL A 85 -2.48 -6.26 9.64
C VAL A 85 -3.60 -5.33 9.17
N ALA A 86 -3.93 -4.30 9.95
CA ALA A 86 -4.95 -3.32 9.57
C ALA A 86 -4.56 -2.56 8.29
N ALA A 87 -3.29 -2.19 8.14
CA ALA A 87 -2.75 -1.60 6.92
C ALA A 87 -2.90 -2.55 5.73
N LEU A 88 -2.50 -3.82 5.86
CA LEU A 88 -2.63 -4.79 4.77
C LEU A 88 -4.08 -5.01 4.35
N VAL A 89 -5.00 -5.19 5.31
CA VAL A 89 -6.44 -5.34 5.05
C VAL A 89 -7.01 -4.07 4.44
N GLY A 90 -6.61 -2.91 4.96
CA GLY A 90 -6.98 -1.62 4.41
C GLY A 90 -6.53 -1.46 2.97
N THR A 91 -5.30 -1.87 2.63
CA THR A 91 -4.79 -1.86 1.25
C THR A 91 -5.62 -2.77 0.35
N ALA A 92 -5.92 -3.98 0.78
CA ALA A 92 -6.77 -4.87 0.00
C ALA A 92 -8.15 -4.24 -0.23
N TRP A 93 -8.77 -3.70 0.82
CA TRP A 93 -10.10 -3.11 0.75
C TRP A 93 -10.17 -1.84 -0.11
N THR A 94 -9.16 -0.98 -0.08
CA THR A 94 -9.19 0.30 -0.81
C THR A 94 -8.74 0.18 -2.27
N LEU A 95 -7.89 -0.80 -2.59
CA LEU A 95 -7.33 -0.96 -3.93
C LEU A 95 -8.12 -1.94 -4.80
N ILE A 96 -8.75 -2.96 -4.23
CA ILE A 96 -9.58 -3.91 -5.01
C ILE A 96 -10.75 -3.22 -5.74
N PRO A 97 -11.50 -2.27 -5.14
CA PRO A 97 -12.55 -1.55 -5.84
C PRO A 97 -12.04 -0.73 -7.03
N ALA A 98 -10.82 -0.19 -6.93
CA ALA A 98 -10.18 0.55 -8.02
C ALA A 98 -9.87 -0.32 -9.25
N LEU A 99 -9.88 -1.64 -9.11
CA LEU A 99 -9.73 -2.62 -10.20
C LEU A 99 -11.07 -3.11 -10.77
N ALA A 100 -12.15 -2.97 -9.99
CA ALA A 100 -13.47 -3.50 -10.30
C ALA A 100 -14.42 -2.46 -10.89
N MET A 101 -14.25 -1.17 -10.56
CA MET A 101 -15.08 -0.10 -11.14
C MET A 101 -14.64 0.24 -12.56
N SER A 102 -15.61 0.42 -13.46
CA SER A 102 -15.39 0.83 -14.86
C SER A 102 -14.64 2.15 -14.89
N HIS A 103 -13.48 2.12 -15.56
CA HIS A 103 -12.32 2.91 -15.17
C HIS A 103 -12.47 4.41 -15.29
N CYS A 104 -13.25 4.94 -16.23
CA CYS A 104 -13.47 6.38 -16.36
C CYS A 104 -14.85 6.54 -17.01
N LEU A 105 -15.78 7.20 -16.32
CA LEU A 105 -17.08 7.58 -16.88
C LEU A 105 -16.96 8.91 -17.63
#